data_AF-A0A2A2Q8F1-F1
#
_entry.id   AF-A0A2A2Q8F1-F1
#
_cell.length_a   1.000
_cell.length_b   1.000
_cell.length_c   1.000
_cell.angle_alpha   90.00
_cell.angle_beta   90.00
_cell.angle_gamma   90.00
#
_symmetry.space_group_name_H-M   'P 1'
#
loop_
_entity.id
_entity.type
_entity.pdbx_description
1 polymer ?
#
loop_
_entity_poly.entity_id
_entity_poly.type
_entity_poly.pdbx_seq_one_letter_code
_entity_poly.pdbx_strand_id
1 'polypeptide(L)'
;MTKRILKFAGASLLIAALSGCGAGRIEKWELATRGQNRSLRAGSDLLGVTVPVLRAPGLERVWGAPKIQRDGEGGYCLTYADPKRPFARLMVHGMAEPLPKLSSPPKLAGEEMRNNTLAGYEREQDWRSVTVLGETVRWFQESAGGGADGAYFSTEGFTLKAADGRKGHYRLVAEHGESAAEDVARWFGSVAF
;
A
#
# COMPACT_ATOMS: atom_id res chain seq x y z
N MET A 1 56.30 -37.65 23.48
CA MET A 1 57.06 -36.54 22.84
C MET A 1 57.16 -36.93 21.36
N THR A 2 56.69 -36.21 20.34
CA THR A 2 56.59 -34.76 20.14
C THR A 2 55.57 -34.48 19.02
N LYS A 3 54.87 -33.34 19.15
CA LYS A 3 53.83 -32.79 18.26
C LYS A 3 54.31 -32.54 16.83
N ARG A 4 53.39 -32.61 15.85
CA ARG A 4 53.28 -31.66 14.73
C ARG A 4 51.96 -31.88 13.97
N ILE A 5 51.01 -30.94 14.13
CA ILE A 5 49.87 -30.77 13.22
C ILE A 5 49.99 -29.33 12.69
N LEU A 6 50.27 -29.21 11.39
CA LEU A 6 50.23 -27.96 10.64
C LEU A 6 48.78 -27.46 10.59
N LYS A 7 48.53 -26.25 11.11
CA LYS A 7 47.32 -25.47 10.80
C LYS A 7 47.69 -24.51 9.68
N PHE A 8 47.13 -24.72 8.48
CA PHE A 8 47.16 -23.74 7.41
C PHE A 8 45.81 -23.03 7.31
N ALA A 9 45.92 -21.78 6.92
CA ALA A 9 44.90 -20.75 6.87
C ALA A 9 43.71 -21.10 5.96
N GLY A 10 42.56 -20.55 6.33
CA GLY A 10 41.36 -20.52 5.51
C GLY A 10 40.42 -19.45 6.02
N ALA A 11 40.90 -18.21 6.05
CA ALA A 11 40.04 -17.04 6.26
C ALA A 11 39.27 -16.78 4.97
N SER A 12 38.01 -17.21 4.93
CA SER A 12 37.06 -16.77 3.91
C SER A 12 36.08 -15.79 4.57
N LEU A 13 36.48 -14.52 4.63
CA LEU A 13 35.53 -13.42 4.72
C LEU A 13 34.74 -13.40 3.41
N LEU A 14 33.54 -13.94 3.43
CA LEU A 14 32.53 -13.65 2.42
C LEU A 14 31.85 -12.34 2.82
N ILE A 15 32.42 -11.23 2.35
CA ILE A 15 31.73 -9.94 2.30
C ILE A 15 30.66 -10.07 1.20
N ALA A 16 29.45 -10.45 1.59
CA ALA A 16 28.28 -10.31 0.73
C ALA A 16 27.83 -8.84 0.75
N ALA A 17 28.50 -8.01 -0.04
CA ALA A 17 28.07 -6.64 -0.34
C ALA A 17 27.43 -6.62 -1.72
N LEU A 18 26.13 -6.91 -1.81
CA LEU A 18 25.32 -6.57 -2.99
C LEU A 18 23.87 -6.24 -2.59
N SER A 19 23.40 -5.11 -3.13
CA SER A 19 21.97 -4.72 -3.30
C SER A 19 21.33 -3.78 -2.26
N GLY A 20 21.94 -2.61 -2.02
CA GLY A 20 21.39 -1.58 -1.11
C GLY A 20 20.65 -0.40 -1.75
N CYS A 21 20.50 -0.30 -3.07
CA CYS A 21 19.96 0.92 -3.69
C CYS A 21 18.42 1.01 -3.76
N GLY A 22 17.68 -0.08 -3.50
CA GLY A 22 16.21 -0.11 -3.56
C GLY A 22 15.51 -0.28 -2.21
N ALA A 23 16.10 -1.05 -1.29
CA ALA A 23 15.46 -1.42 -0.02
C ALA A 23 15.13 -0.20 0.87
N GLY A 24 16.03 0.79 0.92
CA GLY A 24 15.83 1.98 1.77
C GLY A 24 14.68 2.90 1.34
N ARG A 25 14.21 2.83 0.09
CA ARG A 25 13.04 3.62 -0.37
C ARG A 25 11.73 2.93 -0.01
N ILE A 26 11.69 1.59 -0.15
CA ILE A 26 10.54 0.78 0.23
C ILE A 26 10.31 0.89 1.74
N GLU A 27 11.34 0.72 2.55
CA GLU A 27 11.23 0.83 4.02
C GLU A 27 10.72 2.21 4.47
N LYS A 28 11.19 3.30 3.86
CA LYS A 28 10.71 4.65 4.14
C LYS A 28 9.24 4.83 3.78
N TRP A 29 8.82 4.28 2.64
CA TRP A 29 7.43 4.30 2.22
C TRP A 29 6.55 3.53 3.21
N GLU A 30 6.94 2.31 3.59
CA GLU A 30 6.23 1.47 4.56
C GLU A 30 6.17 2.11 5.95
N LEU A 31 7.23 2.81 6.36
CA LEU A 31 7.23 3.54 7.62
C LEU A 31 6.26 4.73 7.56
N ALA A 32 6.25 5.48 6.45
CA ALA A 32 5.34 6.60 6.25
C ALA A 32 3.87 6.15 6.24
N THR A 33 3.54 5.08 5.51
CA THR A 33 2.16 4.54 5.46
C THR A 33 1.70 3.97 6.80
N ARG A 34 2.57 3.26 7.53
CA ARG A 34 2.28 2.81 8.90
C ARG A 34 2.11 3.97 9.88
N GLY A 35 2.97 4.98 9.79
CA GLY A 35 2.88 6.19 10.61
C GLY A 35 1.55 6.91 10.43
N GLN A 36 1.15 7.10 9.17
CA GLN A 36 -0.14 7.67 8.82
C GLN A 36 -1.30 6.85 9.38
N ASN A 37 -1.30 5.53 9.19
CA ASN A 37 -2.37 4.69 9.72
C ASN A 37 -2.50 4.77 11.25
N ARG A 38 -1.39 4.98 11.96
CA ARG A 38 -1.39 5.17 13.42
C ARG A 38 -1.86 6.56 13.86
N SER A 39 -1.79 7.59 13.02
CA SER A 39 -2.30 8.93 13.36
C SER A 39 -3.81 9.06 13.14
N LEU A 40 -4.40 8.24 12.26
CA LEU A 40 -5.83 8.26 11.98
C LEU A 40 -6.69 8.03 13.24
N ARG A 41 -7.68 8.89 13.43
CA ARG A 41 -8.70 8.82 14.48
C ARG A 41 -10.08 8.90 13.85
N ALA A 42 -11.04 8.17 14.41
CA ALA A 42 -12.43 8.21 13.96
C ALA A 42 -13.00 9.64 14.05
N GLY A 43 -13.76 10.03 13.03
CA GLY A 43 -14.45 11.32 12.98
C GLY A 43 -15.85 11.19 12.37
N SER A 44 -16.70 12.17 12.64
CA SER A 44 -18.04 12.30 12.06
C SER A 44 -18.06 13.07 10.73
N ASP A 45 -17.00 13.84 10.47
CA ASP A 45 -16.93 14.81 9.38
C ASP A 45 -15.48 15.03 8.92
N LEU A 46 -15.33 15.85 7.89
CA LEU A 46 -14.06 16.24 7.28
C LEU A 46 -13.59 17.64 7.71
N LEU A 47 -14.08 18.15 8.85
CA LEU A 47 -13.63 19.46 9.33
C LEU A 47 -12.13 19.42 9.62
N GLY A 48 -11.42 20.47 9.23
CA GLY A 48 -9.97 20.58 9.39
C GLY A 48 -9.16 19.83 8.32
N VAL A 49 -9.79 19.11 7.39
CA VAL A 49 -9.07 18.58 6.22
C VAL A 49 -8.65 19.73 5.31
N THR A 50 -7.36 19.77 4.95
CA THR A 50 -6.77 20.87 4.19
C THR A 50 -6.61 20.53 2.71
N VAL A 51 -6.45 19.24 2.39
CA VAL A 51 -6.32 18.76 1.01
C VAL A 51 -7.69 18.59 0.33
N PRO A 52 -7.75 18.62 -1.02
CA PRO A 52 -8.99 18.29 -1.72
C PRO A 52 -9.46 16.88 -1.39
N VAL A 53 -10.76 16.73 -1.15
CA VAL A 53 -11.35 15.45 -0.76
C VAL A 53 -11.66 14.64 -2.01
N LEU A 54 -10.88 13.59 -2.21
CA LEU A 54 -11.14 12.57 -3.20
C LEU A 54 -12.14 11.54 -2.64
N ARG A 55 -13.24 11.31 -3.36
CA ARG A 55 -14.35 10.41 -3.01
C ARG A 55 -14.55 9.33 -4.08
N ALA A 56 -15.35 8.32 -3.77
CA ALA A 56 -15.79 7.30 -4.73
C ALA A 56 -17.33 7.29 -4.87
N PRO A 57 -17.96 8.24 -5.59
CA PRO A 57 -19.42 8.40 -5.62
C PRO A 57 -20.18 7.16 -6.10
N GLY A 58 -19.58 6.42 -7.05
CA GLY A 58 -20.15 5.16 -7.53
C GLY A 58 -20.24 4.09 -6.44
N LEU A 59 -19.19 3.97 -5.61
CA LEU A 59 -19.18 3.05 -4.48
C LEU A 59 -20.06 3.57 -3.35
N GLU A 60 -20.09 4.87 -3.08
CA GLU A 60 -20.96 5.47 -2.06
C GLU A 60 -22.44 5.14 -2.30
N ARG A 61 -22.87 5.11 -3.58
CA ARG A 61 -24.24 4.73 -3.96
C ARG A 61 -24.56 3.26 -3.68
N VAL A 62 -23.58 2.36 -3.82
CA VAL A 62 -23.81 0.90 -3.79
C VAL A 62 -23.46 0.30 -2.43
N TRP A 63 -22.44 0.83 -1.77
CA TRP A 63 -21.89 0.35 -0.49
C TRP A 63 -22.28 1.24 0.69
N GLY A 64 -22.77 2.45 0.43
CA GLY A 64 -23.15 3.43 1.44
C GLY A 64 -22.03 4.42 1.77
N ALA A 65 -22.33 5.31 2.71
CA ALA A 65 -21.42 6.37 3.14
C ALA A 65 -20.11 5.78 3.72
N PRO A 66 -18.96 6.41 3.43
CA PRO A 66 -17.69 5.94 3.96
C PRO A 66 -17.59 6.19 5.47
N LYS A 67 -16.86 5.33 6.17
CA LYS A 67 -16.34 5.67 7.49
C LYS A 67 -15.24 6.73 7.33
N ILE A 68 -15.26 7.73 8.21
CA ILE A 68 -14.33 8.86 8.16
C ILE A 68 -13.32 8.73 9.30
N GLN A 69 -12.05 8.89 8.95
CA GLN A 69 -10.96 9.10 9.89
C GLN A 69 -10.13 10.31 9.48
N ARG A 70 -9.52 11.00 10.44
CA ARG A 70 -8.65 12.16 10.24
C ARG A 70 -7.33 11.95 10.99
N ASP A 71 -6.24 12.48 10.46
CA ASP A 71 -4.91 12.39 11.11
C ASP A 71 -4.62 13.55 12.07
N GLY A 72 -5.42 14.61 12.05
CA GLY A 72 -5.22 15.84 12.84
C GLY A 72 -4.24 16.82 12.22
N GLU A 73 -3.63 16.49 11.08
CA GLU A 73 -2.63 17.30 10.35
C GLU A 73 -3.16 17.76 8.98
N GLY A 74 -4.48 17.65 8.78
CA GLY A 74 -5.16 18.08 7.56
C GLY A 74 -5.38 16.97 6.53
N GLY A 75 -5.00 15.73 6.84
CA GLY A 75 -5.31 14.54 6.06
C GLY A 75 -6.50 13.75 6.59
N TYR A 76 -6.87 12.72 5.83
CA TYR A 76 -8.04 11.88 6.09
C TYR A 76 -7.89 10.47 5.53
N CYS A 77 -8.76 9.57 6.00
CA CYS A 77 -9.07 8.30 5.35
C CYS A 77 -10.59 8.15 5.21
N LEU A 78 -11.06 7.90 3.98
CA LEU A 78 -12.44 7.47 3.70
C LEU A 78 -12.45 5.97 3.42
N THR A 79 -13.16 5.19 4.23
CA THR A 79 -13.30 3.74 4.02
C THR A 79 -14.71 3.40 3.53
N TYR A 80 -14.81 2.98 2.27
CA TYR A 80 -16.00 2.41 1.67
C TYR A 80 -15.92 0.89 1.78
N ALA A 81 -16.94 0.23 2.33
CA ALA A 81 -16.95 -1.23 2.52
C ALA A 81 -18.24 -1.84 1.98
N ASP A 82 -18.13 -2.87 1.16
CA ASP A 82 -19.29 -3.58 0.62
C ASP A 82 -20.01 -4.34 1.74
N PRO A 83 -21.27 -4.01 2.07
CA PRO A 83 -21.97 -4.68 3.16
C PRO A 83 -22.32 -6.14 2.84
N LYS A 84 -22.23 -6.55 1.57
CA LYS A 84 -22.58 -7.90 1.11
C LYS A 84 -21.37 -8.81 0.95
N ARG A 85 -20.18 -8.23 0.83
CA ARG A 85 -18.96 -8.99 0.56
C ARG A 85 -17.92 -8.69 1.64
N PRO A 86 -17.63 -9.65 2.54
CA PRO A 86 -16.47 -9.51 3.40
C PRO A 86 -15.23 -9.39 2.52
N PHE A 87 -14.27 -8.58 2.97
CA PHE A 87 -13.02 -8.30 2.27
C PHE A 87 -13.12 -7.52 0.96
N ALA A 88 -14.19 -6.74 0.78
CA ALA A 88 -14.31 -5.77 -0.31
C ALA A 88 -14.41 -4.36 0.26
N ARG A 89 -13.28 -3.63 0.26
CA ARG A 89 -13.21 -2.24 0.71
C ARG A 89 -12.30 -1.40 -0.17
N LEU A 90 -12.63 -0.12 -0.29
CA LEU A 90 -11.76 0.93 -0.81
C LEU A 90 -11.48 1.93 0.30
N MET A 91 -10.21 2.17 0.56
CA MET A 91 -9.71 3.20 1.47
C MET A 91 -9.04 4.30 0.64
N VAL A 92 -9.49 5.53 0.82
CA VAL A 92 -8.94 6.72 0.17
C VAL A 92 -8.23 7.55 1.21
N HIS A 93 -6.89 7.54 1.16
CA HIS A 93 -6.05 8.35 2.03
C HIS A 93 -5.72 9.67 1.34
N GLY A 94 -6.06 10.80 1.98
CA GLY A 94 -5.58 12.12 1.61
C GLY A 94 -4.57 12.64 2.63
N MET A 95 -3.47 13.21 2.18
CA MET A 95 -2.32 13.62 2.98
C MET A 95 -1.83 15.01 2.60
N ALA A 96 -1.45 15.81 3.59
CA ALA A 96 -0.83 17.11 3.39
C ALA A 96 0.59 17.01 2.79
N GLU A 97 1.31 15.93 3.09
CA GLU A 97 2.68 15.67 2.61
C GLU A 97 2.74 14.46 1.65
N PRO A 98 3.65 14.45 0.68
CA PRO A 98 3.80 13.32 -0.24
C PRO A 98 4.44 12.10 0.43
N LEU A 99 4.02 10.91 0.01
CA LEU A 99 4.72 9.67 0.34
C LEU A 99 6.08 9.60 -0.38
N PRO A 100 7.10 8.97 0.23
CA PRO A 100 8.36 8.67 -0.44
C PRO A 100 8.14 7.90 -1.74
N LYS A 101 8.79 8.30 -2.84
CA LYS A 101 8.63 7.61 -4.13
C LYS A 101 9.34 6.26 -4.15
N LEU A 102 8.63 5.25 -4.67
CA LEU A 102 9.14 3.90 -4.87
C LEU A 102 9.89 3.79 -6.21
N SER A 103 11.07 3.18 -6.19
CA SER A 103 11.86 2.91 -7.41
C SER A 103 11.37 1.66 -8.16
N SER A 104 10.89 0.67 -7.42
CA SER A 104 10.35 -0.62 -7.88
C SER A 104 9.15 -0.98 -6.99
N PRO A 105 8.20 -1.81 -7.46
CA PRO A 105 7.15 -2.25 -6.57
C PRO A 105 7.77 -3.10 -5.45
N PRO A 106 7.24 -3.04 -4.21
CA PRO A 106 7.62 -3.96 -3.15
C PRO A 106 7.39 -5.41 -3.59
N LYS A 107 8.15 -6.36 -3.04
CA LYS A 107 7.88 -7.78 -3.28
C LYS A 107 6.53 -8.16 -2.67
N LEU A 108 5.80 -9.04 -3.34
CA LEU A 108 4.61 -9.64 -2.76
C LEU A 108 5.03 -10.72 -1.77
N ALA A 109 4.72 -10.52 -0.49
CA ALA A 109 4.89 -11.54 0.54
C ALA A 109 3.53 -12.15 0.92
N GLY A 110 3.54 -13.45 1.22
CA GLY A 110 2.36 -14.20 1.62
C GLY A 110 2.71 -15.56 2.20
N GLU A 111 1.68 -16.35 2.47
CA GLU A 111 1.82 -17.72 2.94
C GLU A 111 1.11 -18.66 1.96
N GLU A 112 1.71 -19.81 1.69
CA GLU A 112 1.12 -20.86 0.87
C GLU A 112 1.31 -22.24 1.51
N MET A 113 0.37 -23.15 1.28
CA MET A 113 0.54 -24.54 1.71
C MET A 113 1.47 -25.27 0.74
N ARG A 114 2.64 -25.67 1.24
CA ARG A 114 3.63 -26.45 0.50
C ARG A 114 3.92 -27.74 1.26
N ASN A 115 3.61 -28.89 0.65
CA ASN A 115 3.80 -30.21 1.26
C ASN A 115 3.18 -30.33 2.67
N ASN A 116 1.90 -29.95 2.82
CA ASN A 116 1.19 -29.95 4.11
C ASN A 116 1.81 -29.06 5.21
N THR A 117 2.70 -28.12 4.86
CA THR A 117 3.25 -27.10 5.75
C THR A 117 2.91 -25.72 5.24
N LEU A 118 2.50 -24.81 6.13
CA LEU A 118 2.35 -23.40 5.81
C LEU A 118 3.74 -22.79 5.66
N ALA A 119 4.07 -22.33 4.45
CA ALA A 119 5.36 -21.76 4.13
C ALA A 119 5.18 -20.32 3.64
N GLY A 120 5.98 -19.40 4.17
CA GLY A 120 6.06 -18.04 3.65
C GLY A 120 6.72 -18.02 2.26
N TYR A 121 6.28 -17.11 1.41
CA TYR A 121 6.91 -16.83 0.13
C TYR A 121 7.11 -15.33 -0.07
N GLU A 122 8.08 -15.00 -0.92
CA GLU A 122 8.22 -13.67 -1.52
C GLU A 122 8.28 -13.83 -3.04
N ARG A 123 7.59 -12.94 -3.77
CA ARG A 123 7.56 -12.93 -5.23
C ARG A 123 7.82 -11.53 -5.75
N GLU A 124 8.68 -11.42 -6.76
CA GLU A 124 8.80 -10.19 -7.54
C GLU A 124 7.46 -9.90 -8.24
N GLN A 125 7.15 -8.62 -8.40
CA GLN A 125 5.97 -8.18 -9.12
C GLN A 125 6.31 -6.99 -10.00
N ASP A 126 5.46 -6.73 -10.99
CA ASP A 126 5.57 -5.57 -11.86
C ASP A 126 4.59 -4.48 -11.44
N TRP A 127 4.93 -3.23 -11.79
CA TRP A 127 3.99 -2.13 -11.66
C TRP A 127 2.76 -2.38 -12.53
N ARG A 128 1.59 -2.16 -11.93
CA ARG A 128 0.34 -1.97 -12.66
C ARG A 128 0.06 -0.47 -12.73
N SER A 129 -0.79 -0.07 -13.67
CA SER A 129 -1.16 1.33 -13.86
C SER A 129 -2.67 1.49 -13.95
N VAL A 130 -3.16 2.66 -13.53
CA VAL A 130 -4.57 3.07 -13.63
C VAL A 130 -4.62 4.58 -13.85
N THR A 131 -5.62 5.06 -14.59
CA THR A 131 -5.85 6.50 -14.73
C THR A 131 -6.77 7.00 -13.62
N VAL A 132 -6.33 8.03 -12.89
CA VAL A 132 -7.10 8.70 -11.83
C VAL A 132 -7.18 10.18 -12.17
N LEU A 133 -8.37 10.69 -12.50
CA LEU A 133 -8.59 12.10 -12.87
C LEU A 133 -7.60 12.61 -13.95
N GLY A 134 -7.29 11.77 -14.95
CA GLY A 134 -6.38 12.09 -16.04
C GLY A 134 -4.90 11.77 -15.77
N GLU A 135 -4.52 11.49 -14.52
CA GLU A 135 -3.15 11.14 -14.15
C GLU A 135 -2.92 9.62 -14.20
N THR A 136 -1.77 9.19 -14.71
CA THR A 136 -1.38 7.77 -14.67
C THR A 136 -0.75 7.44 -13.32
N VAL A 137 -1.39 6.55 -12.56
CA VAL A 137 -1.00 6.17 -11.21
C VAL A 137 -0.53 4.73 -11.18
N ARG A 138 0.68 4.51 -10.64
CA ARG A 138 1.23 3.16 -10.42
C ARG A 138 0.62 2.54 -9.17
N TRP A 139 0.35 1.24 -9.25
CA TRP A 139 -0.15 0.44 -8.14
C TRP A 139 0.38 -0.99 -8.18
N PHE A 140 0.28 -1.67 -7.05
CA PHE A 140 0.85 -2.98 -6.79
C PHE A 140 0.02 -3.73 -5.74
N GLN A 141 0.30 -5.02 -5.56
CA GLN A 141 -0.28 -5.81 -4.48
C GLN A 141 0.63 -5.72 -3.25
N GLU A 142 0.10 -5.15 -2.18
CA GLU A 142 0.84 -4.91 -0.93
C GLU A 142 0.92 -6.17 -0.06
N SER A 143 -0.15 -6.97 -0.04
CA SER A 143 -0.15 -8.26 0.67
C SER A 143 -0.95 -9.31 -0.09
N ALA A 144 -0.56 -10.57 0.08
CA ALA A 144 -1.41 -11.70 -0.28
C ALA A 144 -2.68 -11.71 0.59
N GLY A 145 -3.71 -12.40 0.11
CA GLY A 145 -4.87 -12.69 0.94
C GLY A 145 -4.52 -13.79 1.95
N GLY A 146 -5.36 -13.94 2.95
CA GLY A 146 -5.28 -15.02 3.92
C GLY A 146 -6.65 -15.59 4.25
N GLY A 147 -6.70 -16.55 5.17
CA GLY A 147 -7.98 -17.09 5.63
C GLY A 147 -8.87 -16.08 6.37
N ALA A 148 -8.28 -15.00 6.88
CA ALA A 148 -8.95 -14.00 7.71
C ALA A 148 -9.09 -12.61 7.06
N ASP A 149 -8.39 -12.35 5.96
CA ASP A 149 -8.33 -11.05 5.28
C ASP A 149 -8.21 -11.24 3.77
N GLY A 150 -8.72 -10.29 2.99
CA GLY A 150 -8.48 -10.24 1.55
C GLY A 150 -7.05 -9.81 1.21
N ALA A 151 -6.68 -9.93 -0.06
CA ALA A 151 -5.47 -9.33 -0.57
C ALA A 151 -5.59 -7.81 -0.57
N TYR A 152 -4.52 -7.12 -0.20
CA TYR A 152 -4.46 -5.66 -0.24
C TYR A 152 -3.66 -5.19 -1.45
N PHE A 153 -4.20 -4.18 -2.11
CA PHE A 153 -3.62 -3.51 -3.26
C PHE A 153 -3.47 -2.04 -2.94
N SER A 154 -2.34 -1.43 -3.31
CA SER A 154 -2.06 -0.03 -3.01
C SER A 154 -1.51 0.70 -4.21
N THR A 155 -1.89 1.96 -4.37
CA THR A 155 -1.11 2.90 -5.19
C THR A 155 0.18 3.29 -4.48
N GLU A 156 1.21 3.69 -5.23
CA GLU A 156 2.50 4.08 -4.64
C GLU A 156 2.49 5.42 -3.87
N GLY A 157 1.42 6.19 -3.97
CA GLY A 157 1.42 7.61 -3.62
C GLY A 157 1.49 8.50 -4.85
N PHE A 158 0.47 9.33 -5.02
CA PHE A 158 0.34 10.25 -6.16
C PHE A 158 -0.17 11.60 -5.68
N THR A 159 -0.20 12.56 -6.59
CA THR A 159 -0.53 13.94 -6.29
C THR A 159 -1.58 14.38 -7.29
N LEU A 160 -2.62 15.06 -6.81
CA LEU A 160 -3.61 15.69 -7.66
C LEU A 160 -3.78 17.15 -7.27
N LYS A 161 -4.24 17.94 -8.24
CA LYS A 161 -4.62 19.33 -8.04
C LYS A 161 -6.10 19.48 -8.38
N ALA A 162 -6.87 20.03 -7.45
CA ALA A 162 -8.27 20.32 -7.67
C ALA A 162 -8.46 21.61 -8.47
N ALA A 163 -9.66 21.82 -9.01
CA ALA A 163 -10.00 23.00 -9.80
C ALA A 163 -9.86 24.31 -8.99
N ASP A 164 -10.02 24.25 -7.66
CA ASP A 164 -9.80 25.37 -6.73
C ASP A 164 -8.31 25.72 -6.52
N GLY A 165 -7.40 24.97 -7.16
CA GLY A 165 -5.96 25.18 -7.09
C GLY A 165 -5.27 24.46 -5.94
N ARG A 166 -6.02 23.93 -4.96
CA ARG A 166 -5.44 23.16 -3.86
C ARG A 166 -4.86 21.86 -4.36
N LYS A 167 -3.77 21.45 -3.72
CA LYS A 167 -3.03 20.23 -4.01
C LYS A 167 -3.23 19.25 -2.86
N GLY A 168 -3.34 17.97 -3.18
CA GLY A 168 -3.35 16.90 -2.20
C GLY A 168 -2.44 15.76 -2.62
N HIS A 169 -1.99 15.00 -1.64
CA HIS A 169 -1.25 13.77 -1.85
C HIS A 169 -2.13 12.59 -1.46
N TYR A 170 -2.14 11.53 -2.28
CA TYR A 170 -3.12 10.47 -2.17
C TYR A 170 -2.50 9.09 -2.22
N ARG A 171 -3.08 8.17 -1.47
CA ARG A 171 -2.87 6.73 -1.58
C ARG A 171 -4.24 6.05 -1.59
N LEU A 172 -4.47 5.19 -2.58
CA LEU A 172 -5.67 4.37 -2.62
C LEU A 172 -5.27 2.96 -2.21
N VAL A 173 -6.07 2.36 -1.33
CA VAL A 173 -5.87 0.99 -0.88
C VAL A 173 -7.17 0.23 -1.08
N ALA A 174 -7.12 -0.87 -1.82
CA ALA A 174 -8.27 -1.76 -1.98
C ALA A 174 -7.98 -3.08 -1.29
N GLU A 175 -8.95 -3.61 -0.57
CA GLU A 175 -8.96 -5.01 -0.21
C GLU A 175 -9.92 -5.73 -1.15
N HIS A 176 -9.47 -6.87 -1.68
CA HIS A 176 -10.28 -7.76 -2.50
C HIS A 176 -9.71 -9.19 -2.46
N GLY A 177 -10.44 -10.18 -2.94
CA GLY A 177 -9.88 -11.51 -3.23
C GLY A 177 -8.67 -11.47 -4.18
N GLU A 178 -7.84 -12.53 -4.17
CA GLU A 178 -6.50 -12.56 -4.76
C GLU A 178 -6.42 -12.34 -6.29
N SER A 179 -7.50 -12.55 -7.04
CA SER A 179 -7.53 -12.43 -8.51
C SER A 179 -8.30 -11.20 -9.02
N ALA A 180 -8.34 -10.12 -8.25
CA ALA A 180 -9.25 -8.99 -8.48
C ALA A 180 -8.65 -7.74 -9.14
N ALA A 181 -7.61 -7.92 -9.96
CA ALA A 181 -6.85 -6.79 -10.51
C ALA A 181 -7.74 -5.79 -11.30
N GLU A 182 -8.72 -6.29 -12.05
CA GLU A 182 -9.66 -5.47 -12.82
C GLU A 182 -10.61 -4.66 -11.92
N ASP A 183 -11.16 -5.30 -10.88
CA ASP A 183 -12.04 -4.64 -9.91
C ASP A 183 -11.30 -3.54 -9.15
N VAL A 184 -10.07 -3.83 -8.72
CA VAL A 184 -9.20 -2.87 -8.05
C VAL A 184 -8.88 -1.68 -8.95
N ALA A 185 -8.49 -1.93 -10.21
CA ALA A 185 -8.23 -0.86 -11.17
C ALA A 185 -9.49 0.00 -11.41
N ARG A 186 -10.66 -0.64 -11.54
CA ARG A 186 -11.94 0.07 -11.67
C ARG A 186 -12.24 0.94 -10.46
N TRP A 187 -12.03 0.44 -9.24
CA TRP A 187 -12.26 1.22 -8.02
C TRP A 187 -11.30 2.39 -7.91
N PHE A 188 -10.00 2.15 -8.16
CA PHE A 188 -8.99 3.22 -8.16
C PHE A 188 -9.30 4.30 -9.20
N GLY A 189 -9.71 3.92 -10.41
CA GLY A 189 -10.08 4.87 -11.47
C GLY A 189 -11.42 5.57 -11.24
N SER A 190 -12.25 5.10 -10.32
CA SER A 190 -13.59 5.65 -10.06
C SER A 190 -13.62 6.87 -9.13
N VAL A 191 -12.48 7.22 -8.54
CA VAL A 191 -12.42 8.29 -7.56
C VAL A 191 -12.40 9.68 -8.22
N ALA A 192 -13.06 10.65 -7.59
CA ALA A 192 -13.22 12.01 -8.10
C ALA A 192 -13.28 13.03 -6.94
N PHE A 193 -13.04 14.31 -7.26
CA PHE A 193 -13.24 15.42 -6.32
C PHE A 193 -14.73 15.67 -6.06
#